data_AF-A0AAE1J0Z5-F1
#
_entry.id   AF-A0AAE1J0Z5-F1
#
_cell.length_a   1.000
_cell.length_b   1.000
_cell.length_c   1.000
_cell.angle_alpha   90.00
_cell.angle_beta   90.00
_cell.angle_gamma   90.00
#
_symmetry.space_group_name_H-M   'P 1'
#
loop_
_entity.id
_entity.type
_entity.pdbx_description
1 polymer ?
#
loop_
_entity_poly.entity_id
_entity_poly.type
_entity_poly.pdbx_seq_one_letter_code
_entity_poly.pdbx_strand_id
1 'polypeptide(L)'
;MTAGLVALCGVSCFLLCFTDSFRDNKGNICHGFATFRGLWVIDGPTTLPPELAAKYCLRFIDFMHAIMSALVFAAVAMFDQNVVGCFFPEPSNQVQEVLTALPVGIGVICSMLFVVFPTRRHGIGFPLATE
;
A
#
# COMPACT_ATOMS: atom_id res chain seq x y z
N MET A 1 2.65 -22.90 1.62
CA MET A 1 2.31 -21.94 2.70
C MET A 1 2.94 -20.58 2.45
N THR A 2 4.27 -20.48 2.31
CA THR A 2 5.00 -19.21 2.09
C THR A 2 4.44 -18.38 0.93
N ALA A 3 4.25 -18.99 -0.25
CA ALA A 3 3.67 -18.30 -1.41
C ALA A 3 2.29 -17.68 -1.13
N GLY A 4 1.43 -18.42 -0.43
CA GLY A 4 0.09 -17.93 -0.06
C GLY A 4 0.15 -16.76 0.91
N LEU A 5 1.01 -16.82 1.93
CA LEU A 5 1.19 -15.73 2.90
C LEU A 5 1.79 -14.48 2.24
N VAL A 6 2.84 -14.65 1.42
CA VAL A 6 3.46 -13.53 0.69
C VAL A 6 2.45 -12.90 -0.27
N ALA A 7 1.67 -13.70 -1.00
CA ALA A 7 0.62 -13.19 -1.88
C ALA A 7 -0.48 -12.45 -1.09
N LEU A 8 -0.95 -13.01 0.02
CA LEU A 8 -1.97 -12.38 0.87
C LEU A 8 -1.49 -11.05 1.45
N CYS A 9 -0.26 -10.99 1.94
CA CYS A 9 0.35 -9.78 2.47
C CYS A 9 0.58 -8.73 1.36
N GLY A 10 1.04 -9.15 0.18
CA GLY A 10 1.22 -8.28 -0.98
C GLY A 10 -0.09 -7.68 -1.47
N VAL A 11 -1.15 -8.49 -1.56
CA VAL A 11 -2.51 -8.02 -1.88
C VAL A 11 -3.01 -7.06 -0.81
N SER A 12 -2.80 -7.36 0.47
CA SER A 12 -3.17 -6.46 1.57
C SER A 12 -2.43 -5.12 1.47
N CYS A 13 -1.12 -5.13 1.20
CA CYS A 13 -0.32 -3.93 1.00
C CYS A 13 -0.86 -3.06 -0.14
N PHE A 14 -1.19 -3.70 -1.27
CA PHE A 14 -1.79 -3.03 -2.42
C PHE A 14 -3.16 -2.41 -2.09
N LEU A 15 -4.05 -3.18 -1.45
CA LEU A 15 -5.42 -2.74 -1.14
C LEU A 15 -5.44 -1.63 -0.10
N LEU A 16 -4.55 -1.67 0.89
CA LEU A 16 -4.46 -0.64 1.93
C LEU A 16 -4.11 0.75 1.39
N CYS A 17 -3.42 0.85 0.24
CA CYS A 17 -3.16 2.13 -0.41
C CYS A 17 -4.42 2.87 -0.90
N PHE A 18 -5.55 2.18 -1.01
CA PHE A 18 -6.84 2.77 -1.36
C PHE A 18 -7.71 3.07 -0.15
N THR A 19 -7.23 2.78 1.06
CA THR A 19 -7.91 3.19 2.28
C THR A 19 -7.63 4.65 2.59
N ASP A 20 -8.61 5.30 3.19
CA ASP A 20 -8.50 6.67 3.68
C ASP A 20 -9.27 6.79 4.98
N SER A 21 -8.98 7.84 5.74
CA SER A 21 -9.69 8.14 6.98
C SER A 21 -10.17 9.59 7.00
N PHE A 22 -11.19 9.83 7.81
CA PHE A 22 -11.74 11.16 8.04
C PHE A 22 -12.28 11.25 9.47
N ARG A 23 -12.46 12.48 9.96
CA ARG A 23 -13.13 12.71 11.25
C ARG A 23 -14.62 12.95 11.02
N ASP A 24 -15.46 12.27 11.79
CA ASP A 24 -16.88 12.56 11.85
C ASP A 24 -17.18 13.85 12.64
N ASN A 25 -18.43 14.30 12.64
CA ASN A 25 -18.87 15.48 13.38
C ASN A 25 -18.71 15.35 14.91
N LYS A 26 -18.45 14.15 15.42
CA LYS A 26 -18.22 13.86 16.84
C LYS A 26 -16.72 13.73 17.17
N GLY A 27 -15.85 13.89 16.18
CA GLY A 27 -14.39 13.79 16.31
C GLY A 27 -13.83 12.36 16.23
N ASN A 28 -14.67 11.35 15.98
CA ASN A 28 -14.22 9.97 15.82
C ASN A 28 -13.58 9.76 14.45
N ILE A 29 -12.60 8.86 14.39
CA ILE A 29 -11.95 8.47 13.13
C ILE A 29 -12.80 7.39 12.46
N CYS A 30 -13.22 7.66 11.23
CA CYS A 30 -13.88 6.70 10.35
C CYS A 30 -12.95 6.39 9.18
N HIS A 31 -12.95 5.15 8.73
CA HIS A 31 -12.18 4.64 7.61
C HIS A 31 -13.10 4.30 6.44
N GLY A 32 -12.53 4.35 5.25
CA GLY A 32 -13.23 3.90 4.06
C GLY A 32 -12.30 3.49 2.95
N PHE A 33 -12.90 2.91 1.93
CA PHE A 33 -12.24 2.50 0.71
C PHE A 33 -12.56 3.47 -0.42
N ALA A 34 -11.52 3.98 -1.09
CA ALA A 34 -11.70 4.88 -2.22
C ALA A 34 -12.31 4.13 -3.42
N THR A 35 -13.33 4.75 -4.03
CA THR A 35 -13.99 4.26 -5.24
C THR A 35 -14.00 5.36 -6.30
N PHE A 36 -14.41 5.06 -7.53
CA PHE A 36 -14.62 6.07 -8.56
C PHE A 36 -15.75 7.07 -8.24
N ARG A 37 -16.61 6.76 -7.25
CA ARG A 37 -17.75 7.60 -6.84
C ARG A 37 -17.54 8.32 -5.50
N GLY A 38 -16.37 8.15 -4.88
CA GLY A 38 -16.03 8.72 -3.58
C GLY A 38 -15.61 7.65 -2.57
N LEU A 39 -15.74 7.94 -1.28
CA LEU A 39 -15.34 7.02 -0.22
C LEU A 39 -16.48 6.06 0.16
N TRP A 40 -16.22 4.76 0.12
CA TRP A 40 -17.07 3.75 0.72
C TRP A 40 -16.67 3.53 2.18
N VAL A 41 -17.46 4.08 3.10
CA VAL A 41 -17.19 4.01 4.55
C VAL A 41 -17.36 2.56 5.03
N ILE A 42 -16.34 2.04 5.71
CA ILE A 42 -16.30 0.64 6.20
C ILE A 42 -16.79 0.57 7.65
N ASP A 43 -16.46 1.58 8.46
CA ASP A 43 -16.75 1.65 9.88
C ASP A 43 -17.38 2.99 10.29
N GLY A 44 -18.28 2.92 11.26
CA GLY A 44 -19.01 4.06 11.79
C GLY A 44 -20.41 4.25 11.19
N PRO A 45 -21.30 4.96 11.91
CA PRO A 45 -22.68 5.18 11.47
C PRO A 45 -22.83 6.33 10.45
N THR A 46 -21.74 7.03 10.13
CA THR A 46 -21.78 8.30 9.39
C THR A 46 -21.58 8.07 7.91
N THR A 47 -22.54 8.55 7.11
CA THR A 47 -22.40 8.66 5.66
C THR A 47 -21.82 10.02 5.30
N LEU A 48 -20.90 10.04 4.33
CA LEU A 48 -20.35 11.28 3.81
C LEU A 48 -21.34 11.94 2.83
N PRO A 49 -21.59 13.26 2.94
CA PRO A 49 -22.28 13.99 1.90
C PRO A 49 -21.59 13.80 0.54
N PRO A 50 -22.32 13.72 -0.59
CA PRO A 50 -21.74 13.44 -1.90
C PRO A 50 -20.60 14.39 -2.30
N GLU A 51 -20.73 15.67 -1.94
CA GLU A 51 -19.72 16.71 -2.19
C GLU A 51 -18.39 16.46 -1.45
N LEU A 52 -18.46 15.94 -0.22
CA LEU A 52 -17.29 15.61 0.58
C LEU A 52 -16.69 14.26 0.16
N ALA A 53 -17.54 13.29 -0.15
CA ALA A 53 -17.16 11.98 -0.66
C ALA A 53 -16.38 12.08 -1.98
N ALA A 54 -16.73 13.04 -2.86
CA ALA A 54 -16.05 13.26 -4.13
C ALA A 54 -14.55 13.60 -3.97
N LYS A 55 -14.14 14.20 -2.85
CA LYS A 55 -12.72 14.49 -2.55
C LYS A 55 -11.87 13.22 -2.40
N TYR A 56 -12.53 12.11 -2.07
CA TYR A 56 -11.90 10.81 -1.84
C TYR A 56 -11.96 9.89 -3.06
N CYS A 57 -12.43 10.37 -4.22
CA CYS A 57 -12.46 9.58 -5.45
C CYS A 57 -11.07 9.05 -5.82
N LEU A 58 -11.02 7.85 -6.40
CA LEU A 58 -9.79 7.25 -6.91
C LEU A 58 -9.09 8.16 -7.93
N ARG A 59 -7.78 8.29 -7.79
CA ARG A 59 -6.91 9.01 -8.71
C ARG A 59 -5.87 8.05 -9.28
N PHE A 60 -5.36 8.36 -10.47
CA PHE A 60 -4.29 7.57 -11.10
C PHE A 60 -3.08 7.38 -10.18
N ILE A 61 -2.71 8.42 -9.44
CA ILE A 61 -1.62 8.40 -8.46
C ILE A 61 -1.83 7.35 -7.36
N ASP A 62 -3.08 7.02 -7.00
CA ASP A 62 -3.37 6.02 -5.97
C ASP A 62 -2.93 4.62 -6.45
N PHE A 63 -3.15 4.29 -7.73
CA PHE A 63 -2.69 3.02 -8.32
C PHE A 63 -1.17 2.94 -8.43
N MET A 64 -0.52 4.04 -8.80
CA MET A 64 0.94 4.10 -8.83
C MET A 64 1.52 3.81 -7.43
N HIS A 65 0.95 4.40 -6.38
CA HIS A 65 1.36 4.10 -5.00
C HIS A 65 1.09 2.65 -4.60
N ALA A 66 -0.07 2.11 -4.96
CA ALA A 66 -0.41 0.73 -4.65
C ALA A 66 0.58 -0.27 -5.28
N ILE A 67 0.94 -0.07 -6.56
CA ILE A 67 1.92 -0.91 -7.27
C ILE A 67 3.30 -0.78 -6.63
N MET A 68 3.77 0.44 -6.37
CA MET A 68 5.09 0.65 -5.75
C MET A 68 5.17 0.08 -4.35
N SER A 69 4.12 0.23 -3.53
CA SER A 69 4.06 -0.37 -2.19
C SER A 69 4.13 -1.89 -2.26
N ALA A 70 3.41 -2.51 -3.21
CA ALA A 70 3.49 -3.96 -3.42
C ALA A 70 4.89 -4.40 -3.91
N LEU A 71 5.55 -3.62 -4.77
CA LEU A 71 6.94 -3.88 -5.19
C LEU A 71 7.93 -3.75 -4.04
N VAL A 72 7.80 -2.73 -3.20
CA VAL A 72 8.63 -2.57 -1.99
C VAL A 72 8.40 -3.72 -1.03
N PHE A 73 7.14 -4.13 -0.80
CA PHE A 73 6.85 -5.31 0.00
C PHE A 73 7.51 -6.57 -0.58
N ALA A 74 7.40 -6.79 -1.89
CA ALA A 74 8.03 -7.92 -2.55
C ALA A 74 9.56 -7.88 -2.41
N ALA A 75 10.18 -6.71 -2.58
CA ALA A 75 11.62 -6.51 -2.38
C ALA A 75 12.06 -6.87 -0.95
N VAL A 76 11.31 -6.41 0.07
CA VAL A 76 11.59 -6.73 1.47
C VAL A 76 11.38 -8.22 1.76
N ALA A 77 10.31 -8.82 1.24
CA ALA A 77 10.05 -10.25 1.39
C ALA A 77 11.17 -11.09 0.74
N MET A 78 11.67 -10.68 -0.43
CA MET A 78 12.75 -11.33 -1.15
C MET A 78 14.15 -11.04 -0.59
N PHE A 79 14.25 -10.14 0.40
CA PHE A 79 15.47 -9.93 1.17
C PHE A 79 15.56 -10.89 2.38
N ASP A 80 14.42 -11.45 2.83
CA ASP A 80 14.36 -12.41 3.92
C ASP A 80 14.87 -13.80 3.47
N GLN A 81 15.86 -14.32 4.20
CA GLN A 81 16.52 -15.59 3.84
C GLN A 81 15.58 -16.81 3.96
N ASN A 82 14.58 -16.77 4.84
CA ASN A 82 13.62 -17.87 4.97
C ASN A 82 12.65 -17.88 3.78
N VAL A 83 12.18 -16.69 3.38
CA VAL A 83 11.33 -16.54 2.19
C VAL A 83 12.10 -16.97 0.93
N VAL A 84 13.32 -16.47 0.76
CA VAL A 84 14.19 -16.87 -0.36
C VAL A 84 14.43 -18.37 -0.35
N GLY A 85 14.80 -18.96 0.79
CA GLY A 85 15.03 -20.42 0.89
C GLY A 85 13.79 -21.27 0.59
N CYS A 86 12.57 -20.74 0.82
CA CYS A 86 11.34 -21.42 0.42
C CYS A 86 11.11 -21.43 -1.10
N PHE A 87 11.53 -20.39 -1.82
CA PHE A 87 11.28 -20.23 -3.26
C PHE A 87 12.46 -20.69 -4.12
N PHE A 88 13.68 -20.49 -3.63
CA PHE A 88 14.94 -20.77 -4.28
C PHE A 88 15.85 -21.53 -3.29
N PRO A 89 15.55 -22.81 -2.99
CA PRO A 89 16.33 -23.59 -2.02
C PRO A 89 17.78 -23.83 -2.46
N GLU A 90 18.03 -23.93 -3.77
CA GLU A 90 19.35 -24.04 -4.38
C GLU A 90 19.48 -23.01 -5.52
N PRO A 91 19.70 -21.72 -5.20
CA PRO A 91 19.81 -20.68 -6.21
C PRO A 91 21.15 -20.81 -6.97
N SER A 92 21.13 -20.60 -8.28
CA SER A 92 22.37 -20.42 -9.04
C SER A 92 23.04 -19.10 -8.67
N ASN A 93 24.33 -18.95 -8.95
CA ASN A 93 25.07 -17.71 -8.71
C ASN A 93 24.38 -16.48 -9.34
N GLN A 94 23.83 -16.64 -10.54
CA GLN A 94 23.09 -15.58 -11.24
C GLN A 94 21.82 -15.18 -10.48
N VAL A 95 21.05 -16.16 -9.99
CA VAL A 95 19.83 -15.88 -9.21
C VAL A 95 20.20 -15.20 -7.89
N GLN A 96 21.26 -15.64 -7.22
CA GLN A 96 21.72 -15.03 -5.98
C GLN A 96 22.14 -13.56 -6.17
N GLU A 97 22.81 -13.24 -7.27
CA GLU A 97 23.17 -11.87 -7.63
C GLU A 97 21.92 -11.00 -7.82
N VAL A 98 20.93 -11.48 -8.58
CA VAL A 98 19.66 -10.79 -8.79
C VAL A 98 18.91 -10.59 -7.48
N LEU A 99 18.80 -11.62 -6.64
CA LEU A 99 18.12 -11.55 -5.34
C LEU A 99 18.76 -10.52 -4.39
N THR A 100 20.07 -10.30 -4.52
CA THR A 100 20.80 -9.32 -3.70
C THR A 100 20.65 -7.90 -4.23
N ALA A 101 20.74 -7.71 -5.55
CA ALA A 101 20.74 -6.38 -6.17
C ALA A 101 19.31 -5.81 -6.40
N LEU A 102 18.35 -6.65 -6.74
CA LEU A 102 17.00 -6.23 -7.14
C LEU A 102 16.25 -5.46 -6.02
N PRO A 103 16.26 -5.90 -4.75
CA PRO A 103 15.61 -5.14 -3.67
C PRO A 103 16.17 -3.73 -3.51
N VAL A 104 17.49 -3.55 -3.69
CA VAL A 104 18.16 -2.24 -3.61
C VAL A 104 17.68 -1.35 -4.75
N GLY A 105 17.63 -1.86 -5.98
CA GLY A 105 17.13 -1.12 -7.14
C GLY A 105 15.67 -0.68 -6.99
N ILE A 106 14.81 -1.59 -6.52
CA ILE A 106 13.39 -1.29 -6.24
C ILE A 106 13.29 -0.21 -5.16
N GLY A 107 14.04 -0.34 -4.07
CA GLY A 107 14.05 0.63 -2.98
C GLY A 107 14.41 2.04 -3.46
N VAL A 108 15.51 2.18 -4.20
CA VAL A 108 15.96 3.47 -4.74
C VAL A 108 14.90 4.10 -5.65
N ILE A 109 14.39 3.34 -6.63
CA ILE A 109 13.42 3.86 -7.62
C ILE A 109 12.10 4.23 -6.94
N CYS A 110 11.54 3.34 -6.10
CA CYS A 110 10.28 3.60 -5.41
C CYS A 110 10.39 4.76 -4.43
N SER A 111 11.50 4.89 -3.68
CA SER A 111 11.72 6.04 -2.80
C SER A 111 11.72 7.36 -3.56
N MET A 112 12.41 7.43 -4.71
CA MET A 112 12.39 8.63 -5.56
C MET A 112 10.97 8.96 -6.04
N LEU A 113 10.23 7.96 -6.52
CA LEU A 113 8.88 8.17 -7.03
C LEU A 113 7.89 8.58 -5.94
N PHE A 114 7.99 8.02 -4.73
CA PHE A 114 7.15 8.46 -3.60
C PHE A 114 7.42 9.91 -3.19
N VAL A 115 8.66 10.39 -3.32
CA VAL A 115 9.01 11.79 -3.05
C VAL A 115 8.46 12.70 -4.16
N VAL A 116 8.64 12.33 -5.43
CA VAL A 116 8.20 13.16 -6.58
C VAL A 116 6.67 13.21 -6.69
N PHE A 117 6.00 12.11 -6.34
CA PHE A 117 4.55 11.99 -6.43
C PHE A 117 4.00 11.62 -5.05
N PRO A 118 3.79 12.59 -4.14
CA PRO A 118 3.27 12.27 -2.81
C PRO A 118 1.78 11.93 -2.84
N THR A 119 1.38 10.94 -2.05
CA THR A 119 -0.05 10.66 -1.81
C THR A 119 -0.66 11.69 -0.84
N ARG A 120 -1.98 11.89 -0.97
CA ARG A 120 -2.79 12.67 0.00
C ARG A 120 -3.68 11.79 0.87
N ARG A 121 -3.61 10.47 0.70
CA ARG A 121 -4.39 9.48 1.45
C ARG A 121 -3.83 9.34 2.85
N HIS A 122 -4.70 9.30 3.84
CA HIS A 122 -4.38 8.98 5.22
C HIS A 122 -5.14 7.71 5.60
N GLY A 123 -4.68 6.58 5.05
CA GLY A 123 -5.30 5.28 5.27
C GLY A 123 -5.12 4.76 6.69
N ILE A 124 -5.48 3.49 6.88
CA ILE A 124 -5.30 2.80 8.17
C ILE A 124 -3.83 2.86 8.59
N GLY A 125 -3.58 3.30 9.81
CA GLY A 125 -2.23 3.42 10.38
C GLY A 125 -1.54 4.77 10.16
N PHE A 126 -2.19 5.73 9.47
CA PHE A 126 -1.70 7.10 9.34
C PHE A 126 -2.38 8.05 10.32
N PRO A 127 -1.67 9.03 10.90
CA PRO A 127 -2.31 10.07 11.69
C PRO A 127 -3.13 10.98 10.77
N LEU A 128 -4.32 11.35 11.22
CA LEU A 128 -5.07 12.44 10.59
C LEU A 128 -4.43 13.77 10.98
N ALA A 129 -4.16 14.62 9.98
CA ALA A 129 -3.78 16.01 10.24
C ALA A 129 -4.87 16.67 11.10
N THR A 130 -4.46 17.29 12.21
CA THR A 130 -5.33 18.16 12.99
C THR A 130 -5.45 19.46 12.20
N GLU A 131 -6.62 19.77 11.67
CA GLU A 131 -6.93 21.14 11.27
C GLU A 131 -7.15 22.01 12.50
#